data_AF-A0A354TP73-F1
#
_entry.id   AF-A0A354TP73-F1
#
_cell.length_a   1.000
_cell.length_b   1.000
_cell.length_c   1.000
_cell.angle_alpha   90.00
_cell.angle_beta   90.00
_cell.angle_gamma   90.00
#
_symmetry.space_group_name_H-M   'P 1'
#
loop_
_entity.id
_entity.type
_entity.pdbx_description
1 polymer ?
#
loop_
_entity_poly.entity_id
_entity_poly.type
_entity_poly.pdbx_seq_one_letter_code
_entity_poly.pdbx_strand_id
1 'polypeptide(L)' 'MDYPYVLVLYYSRSGATAKMAQHIARGVESTAGMEAMLRTVPSVSPAHEATAPA' A
#
# COMPACT_ATOMS: atom_id res chain seq x y z
N MET A 1 -8.16 10.48 20.23
CA MET A 1 -8.38 9.02 20.25
C MET A 1 -7.67 8.47 19.03
N ASP A 2 -6.73 7.54 19.22
CA ASP A 2 -6.17 6.80 18.09
C ASP A 2 -7.25 5.85 17.58
N TYR A 3 -7.74 6.09 16.37
CA TYR A 3 -8.54 5.10 15.66
C TYR A 3 -7.60 4.06 15.05
N PRO A 4 -7.94 2.76 15.11
CA PRO A 4 -7.17 1.76 14.37
C PRO A 4 -7.21 2.10 12.88
N TYR A 5 -6.05 1.98 12.23
CA TYR A 5 -5.93 2.23 10.79
C TYR A 5 -5.33 1.02 10.08
N VAL A 6 -5.69 0.86 8.82
CA VAL A 6 -5.09 -0.12 7.91
C VAL A 6 -4.17 0.63 6.96
N LEU A 7 -2.87 0.33 7.01
CA LEU A 7 -1.90 0.84 6.05
C LEU A 7 -2.01 0.04 4.74
N VAL A 8 -2.44 0.71 3.67
CA VAL A 8 -2.37 0.19 2.30
C VAL A 8 -1.09 0.74 1.65
N LEU A 9 -0.01 0.00 1.83
CA LEU A 9 1.27 0.30 1.17
C LEU A 9 1.32 -0.38 -0.20
N TYR A 10 1.58 0.39 -1.25
CA TYR A 10 1.67 -0.13 -2.60
C TYR A 10 2.85 0.43 -3.40
N TYR A 11 3.19 -0.26 -4.49
CA TYR A 11 4.01 0.26 -5.58
C TYR A 11 3.23 0.08 -6.88
N SER A 12 3.28 1.06 -7.78
CA SER A 12 2.67 0.90 -9.09
C SER A 12 3.47 1.63 -10.16
N ARG A 13 3.96 0.88 -11.15
CA ARG A 13 4.63 1.45 -12.33
C ARG A 13 3.64 2.01 -13.36
N SER A 14 2.54 1.31 -13.60
CA SER A 14 1.53 1.64 -14.63
C SER A 14 0.16 2.07 -14.06
N GLY A 15 0.06 2.24 -12.74
CA GLY A 15 -1.15 2.76 -12.07
C GLY A 15 -2.26 1.73 -11.80
N ALA A 16 -2.17 0.51 -12.34
CA ALA A 16 -3.18 -0.54 -12.07
C ALA A 16 -3.27 -0.85 -10.56
N THR A 17 -2.13 -1.09 -9.92
CA THR A 17 -2.05 -1.32 -8.46
C THR A 17 -2.51 -0.10 -7.67
N ALA A 18 -2.26 1.13 -8.15
CA ALA A 18 -2.72 2.34 -7.48
C ALA A 18 -4.25 2.43 -7.46
N LYS A 19 -4.92 2.11 -8.58
CA LYS A 19 -6.39 2.03 -8.65
C LYS A 19 -6.93 0.94 -7.71
N MET A 20 -6.28 -0.23 -7.68
CA MET A 20 -6.64 -1.30 -6.75
C MET A 20 -6.49 -0.86 -5.29
N ALA A 21 -5.39 -0.20 -4.92
CA ALA A 21 -5.16 0.32 -3.57
C ALA A 21 -6.25 1.31 -3.14
N GLN A 22 -6.69 2.18 -4.05
CA GLN A 22 -7.82 3.10 -3.80
C GLN A 22 -9.13 2.34 -3.51
N HIS A 23 -9.41 1.25 -4.23
CA HIS A 23 -10.59 0.42 -3.96
C HIS A 23 -10.48 -0.29 -2.59
N ILE A 24 -9.31 -0.78 -2.23
CA ILE A 24 -9.06 -1.38 -0.92
C ILE A 24 -9.33 -0.37 0.20
N ALA A 25 -8.80 0.86 0.09
CA ALA A 25 -9.04 1.91 1.09
C ALA A 25 -10.53 2.26 1.25
N ARG A 26 -11.27 2.37 0.15
CA ARG A 26 -12.74 2.55 0.23
C ARG A 26 -13.43 1.40 0.96
N GLY A 27 -12.97 0.17 0.76
CA GLY A 27 -13.47 -1.00 1.48
C GLY A 27 -13.20 -0.91 2.98
N VAL A 28 -11.99 -0.50 3.37
CA VAL A 28 -11.62 -0.28 4.78
C VAL A 28 -12.50 0.81 5.41
N GLU A 29 -12.63 1.96 4.76
CA GLU A 29 -13.42 3.11 5.24
C GLU A 29 -14.93 2.82 5.33
N SER A 30 -15.42 1.78 4.62
CA SER A 30 -16.82 1.34 4.76
C SER A 30 -17.12 0.68 6.12
N THR A 31 -16.08 0.32 6.87
CA THR A 31 -16.21 -0.26 8.22
C THR A 31 -16.21 0.85 9.26
N ALA A 32 -17.23 0.88 10.12
CA ALA A 32 -17.36 1.92 11.15
C ALA A 32 -16.17 1.90 12.12
N GLY A 33 -15.55 3.07 12.33
CA GLY A 33 -14.42 3.23 13.25
C GLY A 33 -13.06 2.74 12.71
N MET A 34 -12.94 2.51 11.40
CA MET A 34 -11.70 2.10 10.74
C MET A 34 -11.22 3.16 9.76
N GLU A 35 -9.93 3.48 9.79
CA GLU A 35 -9.30 4.43 8.85
C GLU A 35 -8.40 3.70 7.84
N ALA A 36 -8.38 4.16 6.59
CA ALA A 36 -7.44 3.68 5.58
C ALA A 36 -6.30 4.68 5.38
N MET A 37 -5.05 4.23 5.55
CA MET A 37 -3.88 5.05 5.23
C MET A 37 -3.23 4.54 3.93
N LEU A 38 -3.38 5.30 2.85
CA LEU A 38 -2.71 5.00 1.58
C LEU A 38 -1.28 5.56 1.56
N ARG A 39 -0.30 4.71 1.24
CA ARG A 39 1.09 5.13 1.01
C ARG A 39 1.67 4.41 -0.20
N THR A 40 2.51 5.11 -0.96
CA THR A 40 3.29 4.51 -2.04
C THR A 40 4.76 4.58 -1.71
N VAL A 41 5.52 3.59 -2.17
CA VAL A 41 6.99 3.67 -2.17
C VAL A 41 7.49 4.31 -3.47
N PRO A 42 8.67 4.95 -3.46
CA PRO A 42 9.35 5.40 -4.67
C PRO A 42 9.60 4.23 -5.63
N SER A 43 9.89 4.55 -6.90
CA SER A 43 10.35 3.53 -7.85
C SER A 43 11.64 2.89 -7.33
N VAL A 44 11.57 1.59 -7.03
CA VAL A 44 12.77 0.79 -6.76
C VAL A 44 13.41 0.41 -8.08
N SER A 45 14.73 0.52 -8.17
CA SER A 45 15.48 -0.03 -9.30
C SER A 45 15.24 -1.54 -9.34
N PRO A 46 14.95 -2.15 -10.50
CA PRO A 46 14.85 -3.60 -10.63
C PRO A 46 16.20 -4.32 -10.46
N ALA A 47 17.27 -3.61 -10.10
CA ALA A 47 18.56 -4.18 -9.75
C ALA A 47 18.46 -5.00 -8.45
N HIS A 48 17.94 -6.21 -8.57
CA HIS A 48 18.07 -7.29 -7.61
C HIS A 48 19.43 -7.97 -7.86
N GLU A 49 20.51 -7.44 -7.28
CA GLU A 49 21.62 -8.35 -6.95
C GLU A 49 21.15 -9.15 -5.73
N ALA A 50 20.96 -10.45 -5.92
CA ALA A 50 20.69 -11.36 -4.83
C ALA A 50 21.91 -11.38 -3.91
N THR A 51 21.87 -10.69 -2.77
CA THR A 51 22.87 -10.89 -1.74
C THR A 51 22.72 -12.33 -1.26
N ALA A 52 23.79 -13.12 -1.41
CA ALA A 52 23.88 -14.52 -1.03
C ALA A 52 23.29 -14.80 0.38
N PRO A 53 22.78 -16.03 0.64
CA PRO A 53 22.04 -16.32 1.88
C PRO A 53 22.90 -16.18 3.13
N ALA A 54 22.20 -15.99 4.27
CA ALA A 54 22.74 -15.91 5.63
C ALA A 54 23.26 -17.26 6.14
#